data_AF-A0A4Z0YUE9-F1
#
_entry.id   AF-A0A4Z0YUE9-F1
#
_cell.length_a   1.000
_cell.length_b   1.000
_cell.length_c   1.000
_cell.angle_alpha   90.00
_cell.angle_beta   90.00
_cell.angle_gamma   90.00
#
_symmetry.space_group_name_H-M   'P 1'
#
loop_
_entity.id
_entity.type
_entity.pdbx_description
1 polymer ?
#
loop_
_entity_poly.entity_id
_entity_poly.type
_entity_poly.pdbx_seq_one_letter_code
_entity_poly.pdbx_strand_id
1 'polypeptide(L)'
;MFGGDDDSEDDTKGQTSGPQVTKITEFDDDFPRVRSSDSKNKKPAPKTRSGPPSQPATSKSNNADISMYGDLSSALESRKHREAAEELDPSIYDYDAVYDSLKPEQKLTQEDIERKPKYMKNLIASAAVRKRDALIAEEKKIAREREEEGEEYAGMEKFVTEAYKKQQEENKRIEEEERQREEAEAQKNKGGGMTAFYKDLLEKGDRRHAEVVKAAEERAKSGPKPDDEAQEEKTTTDADVAREINKKGGTIAINEDGQVVDKRELLRGGLNLGAKKKSEPSHNTPKGPDHRDEREHSRGFVGSGGKQAMRERQTRMLEAQLEQSLKRSLEQEEEERQKVERAAKSRKTDTDISSAKERYLARKKQAEEEKKKGVAAN
;
A
#
# COMPACT_ATOMS: atom_id res chain seq x y z
N MET A 1 36.06 63.73 -14.29
CA MET A 1 36.26 65.11 -13.80
C MET A 1 34.90 65.62 -13.33
N PHE A 2 34.85 66.22 -12.14
CA PHE A 2 33.70 66.42 -11.22
C PHE A 2 33.24 65.11 -10.55
N GLY A 3 33.40 64.85 -9.23
CA GLY A 3 33.40 65.70 -8.02
C GLY A 3 31.95 65.80 -7.51
N GLY A 4 31.55 65.50 -6.29
CA GLY A 4 32.16 65.28 -4.97
C GLY A 4 31.12 65.76 -3.93
N ASP A 5 31.05 65.12 -2.75
CA ASP A 5 30.31 65.50 -1.52
C ASP A 5 28.75 65.47 -1.58
N ASP A 6 27.97 65.28 -0.51
CA ASP A 6 28.11 64.85 0.90
C ASP A 6 26.67 64.91 1.48
N ASP A 7 26.40 64.12 2.51
CA ASP A 7 25.32 64.18 3.51
C ASP A 7 23.86 64.56 3.15
N SER A 8 22.93 63.62 3.39
CA SER A 8 21.63 63.92 4.03
C SER A 8 20.94 62.63 4.52
N GLU A 9 20.85 62.48 5.85
CA GLU A 9 19.98 61.53 6.54
C GLU A 9 18.50 61.85 6.27
N ASP A 10 17.71 60.84 5.88
CA ASP A 10 16.28 60.82 6.24
C ASP A 10 15.77 59.38 6.43
N ASP A 11 15.06 59.21 7.53
CA ASP A 11 14.52 58.00 8.10
C ASP A 11 13.32 57.48 7.30
N THR A 12 13.38 56.26 6.73
CA THR A 12 12.17 55.46 6.51
C THR A 12 12.44 53.95 6.65
N LYS A 13 12.15 53.41 7.83
CA LYS A 13 12.02 51.96 8.06
C LYS A 13 10.70 51.45 7.46
N GLY A 14 10.77 50.79 6.32
CA GLY A 14 9.69 49.96 5.76
C GLY A 14 10.06 48.48 5.82
N GLN A 15 9.39 47.72 6.68
CA GLN A 15 9.52 46.26 6.81
C GLN A 15 9.01 45.54 5.55
N THR A 16 9.79 44.61 5.01
CA THR A 16 9.29 43.52 4.15
C THR A 16 9.63 42.18 4.79
N SER A 17 8.62 41.32 4.89
CA SER A 17 8.62 40.04 5.58
C SER A 17 9.00 38.90 4.64
N GLY A 18 9.96 38.07 5.06
CA GLY A 18 10.27 36.76 4.49
C GLY A 18 10.37 35.71 5.62
N PRO A 19 10.05 34.43 5.37
CA PRO A 19 9.65 33.50 6.43
C PRO A 19 10.85 32.94 7.22
N GLN A 20 10.76 33.02 8.54
CA GLN A 20 11.70 32.43 9.49
C GLN A 20 11.24 31.01 9.86
N VAL A 21 12.16 30.05 9.71
CA VAL A 21 12.06 28.67 10.18
C VAL A 21 12.24 28.66 11.70
N THR A 22 11.24 28.21 12.45
CA THR A 22 11.36 28.01 13.91
C THR A 22 11.26 26.53 14.27
N LYS A 23 12.34 26.04 14.91
CA LYS A 23 12.39 24.77 15.63
C LYS A 23 11.58 24.94 16.92
N ILE A 24 10.63 24.04 17.15
CA ILE A 24 9.81 24.00 18.36
C ILE A 24 10.51 23.10 19.38
N THR A 25 10.99 23.72 20.46
CA THR A 25 11.37 23.06 21.72
C THR A 25 10.40 23.51 22.79
N GLU A 26 9.88 22.53 23.53
CA GLU A 26 9.38 22.63 24.92
C GLU A 26 8.13 23.50 25.17
N PHE A 27 7.03 22.81 25.48
CA PHE A 27 5.74 23.37 25.86
C PHE A 27 5.55 23.10 27.36
N ASP A 28 5.93 24.07 28.20
CA ASP A 28 5.57 24.13 29.61
C ASP A 28 4.15 24.74 29.73
N ASP A 29 3.27 23.99 30.39
CA ASP A 29 1.89 24.38 30.74
C ASP A 29 1.87 25.35 31.92
N ASP A 30 1.52 26.62 31.70
CA ASP A 30 1.03 27.51 32.76
C ASP A 30 0.12 28.61 32.19
N PHE A 31 -1.20 28.46 32.38
CA PHE A 31 -2.20 29.52 32.14
C PHE A 31 -2.72 30.13 33.45
N PRO A 32 -3.11 31.42 33.45
CA PRO A 32 -2.98 32.31 34.59
C PRO A 32 -4.25 32.42 35.44
N ARG A 33 -4.03 32.74 36.73
CA ARG A 33 -5.06 33.00 37.74
C ARG A 33 -5.36 34.50 37.82
N VAL A 34 -6.63 34.88 37.66
CA VAL A 34 -7.14 36.25 37.90
C VAL A 34 -7.81 36.36 39.29
N ARG A 35 -7.69 37.57 39.86
CA ARG A 35 -7.92 38.12 41.23
C ARG A 35 -9.44 38.14 41.61
N SER A 36 -9.94 38.36 42.83
CA SER A 36 -9.59 39.28 43.93
C SER A 36 -10.46 39.08 45.21
N SER A 37 -9.86 39.35 46.38
CA SER A 37 -10.34 39.99 47.66
C SER A 37 -11.66 39.69 48.39
N ASP A 38 -11.49 39.23 49.65
CA ASP A 38 -12.10 39.57 50.96
C ASP A 38 -13.63 39.55 51.25
N SER A 39 -14.04 38.66 52.19
CA SER A 39 -14.67 39.02 53.49
C SER A 39 -15.01 37.78 54.35
N LYS A 40 -15.25 38.00 55.65
CA LYS A 40 -15.11 37.08 56.79
C LYS A 40 -16.25 36.06 57.04
N ASN A 41 -15.87 34.96 57.71
CA ASN A 41 -16.64 34.08 58.62
C ASN A 41 -17.83 33.23 58.09
N LYS A 42 -17.65 31.88 58.01
CA LYS A 42 -18.45 30.83 58.70
C LYS A 42 -18.05 29.39 58.28
N LYS A 43 -18.29 28.46 59.20
CA LYS A 43 -18.01 27.00 59.33
C LYS A 43 -18.09 26.12 58.06
N PRO A 44 -17.42 24.95 58.01
CA PRO A 44 -17.33 24.13 56.81
C PRO A 44 -18.55 23.21 56.61
N ALA A 45 -18.99 23.06 55.37
CA ALA A 45 -19.93 22.04 54.88
C ALA A 45 -19.26 21.23 53.74
N PRO A 46 -19.65 19.97 53.51
CA PRO A 46 -18.84 18.98 52.82
C PRO A 46 -18.92 19.13 51.29
N LYS A 47 -17.79 19.01 50.60
CA LYS A 47 -17.73 18.95 49.13
C LYS A 47 -17.71 17.50 48.66
N THR A 48 -18.74 17.13 47.91
CA THR A 48 -18.75 16.01 46.96
C THR A 48 -17.68 16.27 45.88
N ARG A 49 -16.76 15.33 45.68
CA ARG A 49 -15.79 15.34 44.58
C ARG A 49 -16.19 14.30 43.54
N SER A 50 -16.64 14.78 42.38
CA SER A 50 -16.70 14.03 41.12
C SER A 50 -15.44 14.35 40.30
N GLY A 51 -14.54 13.38 40.21
CA GLY A 51 -13.37 13.36 39.34
C GLY A 51 -13.00 11.89 39.09
N PRO A 52 -12.29 11.55 37.99
CA PRO A 52 -11.91 10.17 37.70
C PRO A 52 -11.08 9.63 38.88
N PRO A 53 -11.23 8.35 39.28
CA PRO A 53 -10.59 7.83 40.47
C PRO A 53 -9.07 7.98 40.33
N SER A 54 -8.50 8.80 41.21
CA SER A 54 -7.06 8.80 41.48
C SER A 54 -6.65 7.37 41.81
N GLN A 55 -5.51 6.95 41.24
CA GLN A 55 -4.86 5.66 41.45
C GLN A 55 -5.01 5.16 42.90
N PRO A 56 -5.24 3.84 43.13
CA PRO A 56 -5.41 3.32 44.48
C PRO A 56 -4.18 3.70 45.29
N ALA A 57 -4.42 4.26 46.48
CA ALA A 57 -3.36 4.63 47.41
C ALA A 57 -2.43 3.43 47.57
N THR A 58 -1.15 3.61 47.25
CA THR A 58 -0.12 2.61 47.54
C THR A 58 -0.12 2.40 49.04
N SER A 59 -0.78 1.33 49.48
CA SER A 59 -0.81 0.93 50.88
C SER A 59 0.63 0.71 51.30
N LYS A 60 1.12 1.51 52.24
CA LYS A 60 2.35 1.21 52.96
C LYS A 60 2.24 -0.24 53.43
N SER A 61 3.09 -1.10 52.91
CA SER A 61 3.19 -2.49 53.32
C SER A 61 3.64 -2.51 54.77
N ASN A 62 2.68 -2.48 55.69
CA ASN A 62 2.92 -3.03 57.00
C ASN A 62 3.26 -4.50 56.74
N ASN A 63 4.49 -4.90 57.04
CA ASN A 63 4.90 -6.29 57.15
C ASN A 63 4.08 -6.91 58.30
N ALA A 64 2.81 -7.19 58.03
CA ALA A 64 2.04 -8.12 58.82
C ALA A 64 2.56 -9.49 58.42
N ASP A 65 3.13 -10.22 59.37
CA ASP A 65 3.56 -11.60 59.18
C ASP A 65 2.42 -12.34 58.48
N ILE A 66 2.71 -12.86 57.27
CA ILE A 66 1.77 -13.69 56.52
C ILE A 66 1.63 -14.97 57.34
N SER A 67 0.67 -14.94 58.26
CA SER A 67 0.20 -16.11 58.99
C SER A 67 -0.03 -17.23 57.98
N MET A 68 0.49 -18.44 58.29
CA MET A 68 0.30 -19.64 57.46
C MET A 68 -1.17 -19.91 57.10
N TYR A 69 -2.08 -19.37 57.90
CA TYR A 69 -3.50 -19.26 57.64
C TYR A 69 -3.79 -17.77 57.34
N GLY A 70 -3.78 -17.40 56.06
CA GLY A 70 -4.20 -16.06 55.63
C GLY A 70 -5.62 -15.71 56.10
N ASP A 71 -6.09 -14.49 55.84
CA ASP A 71 -7.42 -14.01 56.27
C ASP A 71 -8.56 -14.91 55.73
N LEU A 72 -8.96 -15.91 56.54
CA LEU A 72 -9.95 -16.92 56.18
C LEU A 72 -11.35 -16.31 55.97
N SER A 73 -11.66 -15.21 56.66
CA SER A 73 -12.89 -14.44 56.47
C SER A 73 -12.99 -13.90 55.05
N SER A 74 -11.92 -13.26 54.56
CA SER A 74 -11.85 -12.75 53.19
C SER A 74 -11.98 -13.85 52.14
N ALA A 75 -11.42 -15.04 52.41
CA ALA A 75 -11.53 -16.20 51.52
C ALA A 75 -12.96 -16.79 51.50
N LEU A 76 -13.67 -16.79 52.63
CA LEU A 76 -15.07 -17.24 52.69
C LEU A 76 -16.02 -16.25 52.03
N GLU A 77 -15.80 -14.95 52.22
CA GLU A 77 -16.57 -13.90 51.55
C GLU A 77 -16.36 -13.95 50.04
N SER A 78 -15.11 -14.06 49.57
CA SER A 78 -14.83 -14.19 48.13
C SER A 78 -15.45 -15.43 47.50
N ARG A 79 -15.49 -16.58 48.21
CA ARG A 79 -16.20 -17.78 47.74
C ARG A 79 -17.70 -17.56 47.63
N LYS A 80 -18.34 -16.94 48.63
CA LYS A 80 -19.77 -16.61 48.58
C LYS A 80 -20.09 -15.67 47.42
N HIS A 81 -19.24 -14.67 47.19
CA HIS A 81 -19.42 -13.76 46.06
C HIS A 81 -19.21 -14.45 44.72
N ARG A 82 -18.26 -15.39 44.62
CA ARG A 82 -18.04 -16.21 43.43
C ARG A 82 -19.23 -17.14 43.14
N GLU A 83 -19.73 -17.85 44.15
CA GLU A 83 -20.89 -18.74 44.02
C GLU A 83 -22.15 -17.96 43.65
N ALA A 84 -22.39 -16.81 44.29
CA ALA A 84 -23.50 -15.93 43.93
C ALA A 84 -23.37 -15.37 42.50
N ALA A 85 -22.15 -15.15 42.01
CA ALA A 85 -21.90 -14.71 40.64
C ALA A 85 -22.14 -15.85 39.63
N GLU A 86 -21.69 -17.08 39.93
CA GLU A 86 -21.92 -18.29 39.12
C GLU A 86 -23.41 -18.67 39.06
N GLU A 87 -24.17 -18.46 40.14
CA GLU A 87 -25.62 -18.67 40.18
C GLU A 87 -26.41 -17.68 39.30
N LEU A 88 -25.94 -16.43 39.21
CA LEU A 88 -26.56 -15.40 38.38
C LEU A 88 -26.23 -15.58 36.90
N ASP A 89 -24.98 -15.93 36.60
CA ASP A 89 -24.50 -16.18 35.25
C ASP A 89 -23.40 -17.26 35.25
N PRO A 90 -23.72 -18.50 34.79
CA PRO A 90 -22.73 -19.57 34.68
C PRO A 90 -21.57 -19.26 33.73
N SER A 91 -21.73 -18.29 32.82
CA SER A 91 -20.71 -17.90 31.83
C SER A 91 -19.77 -16.78 32.31
N ILE A 92 -19.94 -16.28 33.54
CA ILE A 92 -19.23 -15.10 34.05
C ILE A 92 -17.69 -15.24 34.10
N TYR A 93 -17.20 -16.48 34.21
CA TYR A 93 -15.77 -16.80 34.23
C TYR A 93 -15.28 -17.46 32.93
N ASP A 94 -16.14 -17.57 31.91
CA ASP A 94 -15.88 -18.31 30.68
C ASP A 94 -15.19 -17.44 29.61
N TYR A 95 -14.03 -16.89 29.99
CA TYR A 95 -13.29 -15.93 29.16
C TYR A 95 -12.78 -16.49 27.84
N ASP A 96 -12.43 -17.78 27.82
CA ASP A 96 -11.87 -18.44 26.63
C ASP A 96 -12.94 -18.60 25.53
N ALA A 97 -14.17 -18.96 25.92
CA ALA A 97 -15.30 -19.04 24.99
C ALA A 97 -15.62 -17.69 24.33
N VAL A 98 -15.55 -16.58 25.07
CA VAL A 98 -15.73 -15.24 24.49
C VAL A 98 -14.54 -14.89 23.61
N TYR A 99 -13.31 -15.13 24.06
CA TYR A 99 -12.09 -14.83 23.30
C TYR A 99 -12.03 -15.58 21.96
N ASP A 100 -12.42 -16.85 21.95
CA ASP A 100 -12.49 -17.67 20.74
C ASP A 100 -13.56 -17.16 19.77
N SER A 101 -14.68 -16.64 20.27
CA SER A 101 -15.69 -15.98 19.41
C SER A 101 -15.21 -14.66 18.80
N LEU A 102 -14.23 -14.01 19.45
CA LEU A 102 -13.63 -12.77 18.97
C LEU A 102 -12.54 -13.02 17.92
N LYS A 103 -12.02 -14.26 17.84
CA LYS A 103 -11.06 -14.61 16.81
C LYS A 103 -11.78 -14.58 15.46
N PRO A 104 -11.24 -13.81 14.48
CA PRO A 104 -11.81 -13.83 13.15
C PRO A 104 -11.69 -15.26 12.60
N GLU A 105 -12.83 -15.91 12.34
CA GLU A 105 -12.83 -17.18 11.62
C GLU A 105 -12.10 -16.95 10.30
N GLN A 106 -11.05 -17.73 10.05
CA GLN A 106 -10.40 -17.75 8.75
C GLN A 106 -11.35 -18.42 7.76
N LYS A 107 -12.31 -17.64 7.25
CA LYS A 107 -13.14 -18.06 6.13
C LYS A 107 -12.20 -18.24 4.95
N LEU A 108 -11.85 -19.50 4.65
CA LEU A 108 -11.12 -19.85 3.44
C LEU A 108 -11.91 -19.27 2.27
N THR A 109 -11.35 -18.24 1.65
CA THR A 109 -12.01 -17.64 0.50
C THR A 109 -11.94 -18.66 -0.63
N GLN A 110 -12.88 -18.59 -1.58
CA GLN A 110 -12.83 -19.45 -2.77
C GLN A 110 -11.48 -19.31 -3.51
N GLU A 111 -10.81 -18.17 -3.36
CA GLU A 111 -9.47 -17.92 -3.89
C GLU A 111 -8.35 -18.67 -3.15
N ASP A 112 -8.54 -19.00 -1.87
CA ASP A 112 -7.60 -19.83 -1.10
C ASP A 112 -7.78 -21.31 -1.43
N ILE A 113 -9.02 -21.73 -1.73
CA ILE A 113 -9.36 -23.09 -2.17
C ILE A 113 -8.78 -23.34 -3.57
N GLU A 114 -8.99 -22.41 -4.48
CA GLU A 114 -8.35 -22.41 -5.79
C GLU A 114 -6.94 -21.84 -5.67
N ARG A 115 -5.97 -22.63 -5.21
CA ARG A 115 -4.50 -22.36 -5.11
C ARG A 115 -3.87 -21.69 -6.35
N LYS A 116 -4.31 -20.50 -6.72
CA LYS A 116 -3.86 -19.71 -7.85
C LYS A 116 -2.86 -18.68 -7.32
N PRO A 117 -1.75 -18.43 -8.02
CA PRO A 117 -0.79 -17.42 -7.60
C PRO A 117 -1.45 -16.04 -7.56
N LYS A 118 -1.29 -15.35 -6.42
CA LYS A 118 -1.96 -14.09 -6.04
C LYS A 118 -1.83 -12.96 -7.07
N TYR A 119 -0.80 -12.99 -7.92
CA TYR A 119 -0.50 -11.91 -8.87
C TYR A 119 -0.63 -12.29 -10.35
N MET A 120 -0.78 -13.58 -10.68
CA MET A 120 -0.74 -14.02 -12.08
C MET A 120 -1.96 -13.58 -12.86
N LYS A 121 -3.15 -13.55 -12.22
CA LYS A 121 -4.38 -13.04 -12.83
C LYS A 121 -4.19 -11.59 -13.32
N ASN A 122 -3.63 -10.73 -12.46
CA ASN A 122 -3.41 -9.32 -12.78
C ASN A 122 -2.35 -9.15 -13.87
N LEU A 123 -1.29 -9.97 -13.85
CA LEU A 123 -0.27 -9.93 -14.89
C LEU A 123 -0.86 -10.33 -16.25
N ILE A 124 -1.64 -11.41 -16.31
CA ILE A 124 -2.31 -11.87 -17.53
C ILE A 124 -3.30 -10.82 -18.03
N ALA A 125 -4.12 -10.25 -17.14
CA ALA A 125 -5.07 -9.20 -17.48
C ALA A 125 -4.34 -7.97 -18.03
N SER A 126 -3.26 -7.51 -17.40
CA SER A 126 -2.48 -6.37 -17.88
C SER A 126 -1.83 -6.64 -19.24
N ALA A 127 -1.37 -7.87 -19.49
CA ALA A 127 -0.81 -8.25 -20.77
C ALA A 127 -1.89 -8.28 -21.87
N ALA A 128 -3.12 -8.70 -21.53
CA ALA A 128 -4.25 -8.67 -22.46
C ALA A 128 -4.65 -7.24 -22.82
N VAL A 129 -4.72 -6.33 -21.84
CA VAL A 129 -4.98 -4.90 -22.06
C VAL A 129 -3.92 -4.29 -23.00
N ARG A 130 -2.63 -4.51 -22.73
CA ARG A 130 -1.56 -3.99 -23.61
C ARG A 130 -1.64 -4.51 -25.05
N LYS A 131 -2.01 -5.79 -25.23
CA LYS A 131 -2.19 -6.37 -26.56
C LYS A 131 -3.34 -5.69 -27.29
N ARG A 132 -4.45 -5.46 -26.59
CA ARG A 132 -5.61 -4.73 -27.11
C ARG A 132 -5.22 -3.30 -27.50
N ASP A 133 -4.53 -2.58 -26.62
CA ASP A 133 -4.08 -1.21 -26.88
C ASP A 133 -3.15 -1.13 -28.09
N ALA A 134 -2.24 -2.09 -28.23
CA ALA A 134 -1.35 -2.18 -29.39
C ALA A 134 -2.13 -2.35 -30.70
N LEU A 135 -3.14 -3.24 -30.72
CA LEU A 135 -4.00 -3.43 -31.90
C LEU A 135 -4.78 -2.15 -32.24
N ILE A 136 -5.34 -1.46 -31.24
CA ILE A 136 -6.05 -0.18 -31.44
C ILE A 136 -5.10 0.89 -31.98
N ALA A 137 -3.86 0.94 -31.49
CA ALA A 137 -2.86 1.89 -31.95
C ALA A 137 -2.43 1.64 -33.41
N GLU A 138 -2.22 0.37 -33.78
CA GLU A 138 -1.94 -0.02 -35.17
C GLU A 138 -3.11 0.32 -36.09
N GLU A 139 -4.34 0.05 -35.68
CA GLU A 139 -5.54 0.39 -36.47
C GLU A 139 -5.70 1.91 -36.66
N LYS A 140 -5.50 2.70 -35.59
CA LYS A 140 -5.53 4.17 -35.67
C LYS A 140 -4.40 4.70 -36.55
N LYS A 141 -3.23 4.05 -36.53
CA LYS A 141 -2.10 4.39 -37.41
C LYS A 141 -2.44 4.12 -38.88
N ILE A 142 -2.97 2.94 -39.20
CA ILE A 142 -3.36 2.58 -40.56
C ILE A 142 -4.51 3.50 -41.04
N ALA A 143 -5.46 3.85 -40.17
CA ALA A 143 -6.52 4.78 -40.51
C ALA A 143 -5.96 6.17 -40.88
N ARG A 144 -4.99 6.67 -40.11
CA ARG A 144 -4.29 7.93 -40.40
C ARG A 144 -3.51 7.87 -41.71
N GLU A 145 -2.75 6.80 -41.95
CA GLU A 145 -2.02 6.59 -43.21
C GLU A 145 -2.99 6.57 -44.41
N ARG A 146 -4.18 5.95 -44.26
CA ARG A 146 -5.21 5.96 -45.32
C ARG A 146 -5.91 7.30 -45.51
N GLU A 147 -5.97 8.15 -44.49
CA GLU A 147 -6.48 9.51 -44.61
C GLU A 147 -5.47 10.39 -45.35
N GLU A 148 -4.19 10.23 -45.05
CA GLU A 148 -3.07 10.92 -45.71
C GLU A 148 -2.93 10.48 -47.18
N GLU A 149 -2.98 9.18 -47.47
CA GLU A 149 -2.99 8.63 -48.84
C GLU A 149 -4.37 8.79 -49.53
N GLY A 150 -5.40 9.09 -48.75
CA GLY A 150 -6.79 9.20 -49.22
C GLY A 150 -7.01 10.37 -50.18
N GLU A 151 -6.15 11.39 -50.15
CA GLU A 151 -6.15 12.47 -51.15
C GLU A 151 -5.74 11.95 -52.54
N GLU A 152 -4.87 10.95 -52.60
CA GLU A 152 -4.36 10.35 -53.84
C GLU A 152 -5.29 9.25 -54.38
N TYR A 153 -6.05 8.58 -53.50
CA TYR A 153 -6.98 7.49 -53.85
C TYR A 153 -8.47 7.85 -53.68
N ALA A 154 -8.81 9.15 -53.65
CA ALA A 154 -10.19 9.63 -53.45
C ALA A 154 -11.19 9.11 -54.50
N GLY A 155 -10.73 8.82 -55.73
CA GLY A 155 -11.55 8.31 -56.83
C GLY A 155 -11.64 6.78 -56.92
N MET A 156 -10.98 6.04 -56.02
CA MET A 156 -10.92 4.57 -56.05
C MET A 156 -11.87 3.97 -55.01
N GLU A 157 -12.50 2.84 -55.34
CA GLU A 157 -13.44 2.16 -54.44
C GLU A 157 -12.70 1.54 -53.24
N LYS A 158 -13.17 1.84 -52.01
CA LYS A 158 -12.61 1.30 -50.77
C LYS A 158 -13.24 -0.04 -50.43
N PHE A 159 -12.51 -1.14 -50.66
CA PHE A 159 -12.96 -2.48 -50.27
C PHE A 159 -12.47 -2.84 -48.87
N VAL A 160 -13.42 -2.98 -47.94
CA VAL A 160 -13.15 -3.45 -46.57
C VAL A 160 -13.69 -4.86 -46.42
N THR A 161 -12.83 -5.81 -46.04
CA THR A 161 -13.22 -7.21 -45.82
C THR A 161 -14.19 -7.32 -44.63
N GLU A 162 -15.11 -8.29 -44.69
CA GLU A 162 -16.08 -8.51 -43.60
C GLU A 162 -15.42 -8.77 -42.25
N ALA A 163 -14.27 -9.45 -42.24
CA ALA A 163 -13.50 -9.72 -41.03
C ALA A 163 -13.00 -8.42 -40.37
N TYR A 164 -12.52 -7.46 -41.17
CA TYR A 164 -12.05 -6.18 -40.65
C TYR A 164 -13.20 -5.30 -40.14
N LYS A 165 -14.38 -5.34 -40.79
CA LYS A 165 -15.58 -4.67 -40.26
C LYS A 165 -15.98 -5.21 -38.89
N LYS A 166 -15.99 -6.54 -38.73
CA LYS A 166 -16.27 -7.21 -37.45
C LYS A 166 -15.24 -6.84 -36.37
N GLN A 167 -13.96 -6.83 -36.72
CA GLN A 167 -12.87 -6.41 -35.81
C GLN A 167 -13.04 -4.96 -35.36
N GLN A 168 -13.40 -4.03 -36.27
CA GLN A 168 -13.66 -2.64 -35.90
C GLN A 168 -14.88 -2.48 -34.98
N GLU A 169 -15.95 -3.24 -35.21
CA GLU A 169 -17.15 -3.22 -34.36
C GLU A 169 -16.88 -3.78 -32.97
N GLU A 170 -16.13 -4.88 -32.88
CA GLU A 170 -15.70 -5.47 -31.61
C GLU A 170 -14.80 -4.51 -30.81
N ASN A 171 -13.83 -3.88 -31.48
CA ASN A 171 -12.95 -2.90 -30.84
C ASN A 171 -13.72 -1.69 -30.32
N LYS A 172 -14.64 -1.14 -31.13
CA LYS A 172 -15.53 -0.04 -30.72
C LYS A 172 -16.38 -0.44 -29.52
N ARG A 173 -17.05 -1.61 -29.56
CA ARG A 173 -17.90 -2.08 -28.46
C ARG A 173 -17.12 -2.16 -27.15
N ILE A 174 -15.91 -2.69 -27.18
CA ILE A 174 -15.11 -2.82 -25.96
C ILE A 174 -14.52 -1.46 -25.53
N GLU A 175 -14.21 -0.54 -26.45
CA GLU A 175 -13.80 0.84 -26.10
C GLU A 175 -14.94 1.61 -25.42
N GLU A 176 -16.18 1.42 -25.87
CA GLU A 176 -17.36 2.00 -25.22
C GLU A 176 -17.61 1.40 -23.83
N GLU A 177 -17.43 0.09 -23.66
CA GLU A 177 -17.55 -0.58 -22.37
C GLU A 177 -16.45 -0.13 -21.38
N GLU A 178 -15.20 -0.05 -21.84
CA GLU A 178 -14.10 0.47 -21.01
C GLU A 178 -14.31 1.95 -20.66
N ARG A 179 -14.80 2.77 -21.59
CA ARG A 179 -15.12 4.17 -21.32
C ARG A 179 -16.23 4.31 -20.29
N GLN A 180 -17.31 3.52 -20.38
CA GLN A 180 -18.37 3.53 -19.37
C GLN A 180 -17.85 3.07 -18.00
N ARG A 181 -16.97 2.07 -17.98
CA ARG A 181 -16.33 1.60 -16.76
C ARG A 181 -15.41 2.65 -16.16
N GLU A 182 -14.59 3.30 -16.96
CA GLU A 182 -13.69 4.38 -16.54
C GLU A 182 -14.51 5.57 -16.03
N GLU A 183 -15.61 5.94 -16.68
CA GLU A 183 -16.51 6.99 -16.18
C GLU A 183 -17.12 6.61 -14.83
N ALA A 184 -17.57 5.38 -14.65
CA ALA A 184 -18.08 4.90 -13.36
C ALA A 184 -17.00 4.86 -12.26
N GLU A 185 -15.79 4.40 -12.60
CA GLU A 185 -14.64 4.40 -11.69
C GLU A 185 -14.17 5.83 -11.38
N ALA A 186 -14.17 6.74 -12.35
CA ALA A 186 -13.88 8.15 -12.17
C ALA A 186 -14.93 8.82 -11.28
N GLN A 187 -16.22 8.51 -11.45
CA GLN A 187 -17.26 9.01 -10.55
C GLN A 187 -17.05 8.52 -9.11
N LYS A 188 -16.63 7.27 -8.92
CA LYS A 188 -16.28 6.71 -7.60
C LYS A 188 -15.00 7.34 -7.04
N ASN A 189 -14.01 7.61 -7.87
CA ASN A 189 -12.70 8.15 -7.50
C ASN A 189 -12.67 9.68 -7.35
N LYS A 190 -13.67 10.42 -7.87
CA LYS A 190 -13.77 11.88 -7.78
C LYS A 190 -13.86 12.42 -6.35
N GLY A 191 -14.17 11.57 -5.36
CA GLY A 191 -14.46 12.00 -3.99
C GLY A 191 -13.36 11.79 -2.96
N GLY A 192 -12.21 11.21 -3.30
CA GLY A 192 -11.43 10.56 -2.25
C GLY A 192 -9.94 10.44 -2.47
N GLY A 193 -9.20 11.50 -2.11
CA GLY A 193 -7.75 11.37 -1.88
C GLY A 193 -7.42 10.45 -0.71
N MET A 194 -6.27 10.67 -0.05
CA MET A 194 -5.83 9.84 1.08
C MET A 194 -6.88 9.72 2.19
N THR A 195 -7.72 10.75 2.39
CA THR A 195 -8.81 10.74 3.38
C THR A 195 -9.87 9.67 3.11
N ALA A 196 -10.23 9.41 1.85
CA ALA A 196 -11.18 8.35 1.53
C ALA A 196 -10.56 6.95 1.67
N PHE A 197 -9.26 6.83 1.39
CA PHE A 197 -8.54 5.59 1.68
C PHE A 197 -8.55 5.27 3.18
N TYR A 198 -8.24 6.26 4.03
CA TYR A 198 -8.34 6.08 5.49
C TYR A 198 -9.77 5.81 5.94
N LYS A 199 -10.77 6.46 5.34
CA LYS A 199 -12.19 6.19 5.60
C LYS A 199 -12.56 4.75 5.25
N ASP A 200 -12.18 4.26 4.07
CA ASP A 200 -12.45 2.87 3.65
C ASP A 200 -11.70 1.85 4.52
N LEU A 201 -10.48 2.17 4.95
CA LEU A 201 -9.74 1.33 5.90
C LEU A 201 -10.43 1.24 7.26
N LEU A 202 -10.89 2.38 7.79
CA LEU A 202 -11.65 2.43 9.03
C LEU A 202 -12.99 1.71 8.89
N GLU A 203 -13.72 1.95 7.80
CA GLU A 203 -14.99 1.29 7.52
C GLU A 203 -14.83 -0.23 7.38
N LYS A 204 -13.74 -0.71 6.77
CA LYS A 204 -13.39 -2.14 6.76
C LYS A 204 -13.08 -2.67 8.17
N GLY A 205 -12.39 -1.89 8.99
CA GLY A 205 -12.14 -2.21 10.40
C GLY A 205 -13.44 -2.34 11.19
N ASP A 206 -14.33 -1.34 11.06
CA ASP A 206 -15.63 -1.29 11.72
C ASP A 206 -16.54 -2.44 11.27
N ARG A 207 -16.55 -2.78 9.97
CA ARG A 207 -17.30 -3.94 9.45
C ARG A 207 -16.81 -5.24 10.05
N ARG A 208 -15.48 -5.46 10.09
CA ARG A 208 -14.90 -6.66 10.73
C ARG A 208 -15.26 -6.72 12.21
N HIS A 209 -15.14 -5.60 12.91
CA HIS A 209 -15.52 -5.53 14.32
C HIS A 209 -17.01 -5.80 14.52
N ALA A 210 -17.89 -5.25 13.68
CA ALA A 210 -19.32 -5.50 13.74
C ALA A 210 -19.67 -6.97 13.48
N GLU A 211 -19.00 -7.62 12.54
CA GLU A 211 -19.15 -9.07 12.30
C GLU A 211 -18.72 -9.89 13.53
N VAL A 212 -17.60 -9.54 14.14
CA VAL A 212 -17.09 -10.20 15.35
C VAL A 212 -18.02 -10.01 16.54
N VAL A 213 -18.50 -8.78 16.79
CA VAL A 213 -19.46 -8.51 17.87
C VAL A 213 -20.77 -9.26 17.62
N LYS A 214 -21.26 -9.29 16.38
CA LYS A 214 -22.45 -10.03 16.02
C LYS A 214 -22.28 -11.54 16.25
N ALA A 215 -21.13 -12.11 15.89
CA ALA A 215 -20.81 -13.51 16.15
C ALA A 215 -20.75 -13.81 17.65
N ALA A 216 -20.13 -12.93 18.45
CA ALA A 216 -20.09 -13.05 19.90
C ALA A 216 -21.49 -12.94 20.53
N GLU A 217 -22.34 -12.03 20.05
CA GLU A 217 -23.73 -11.92 20.50
C GLU A 217 -24.57 -13.14 20.13
N GLU A 218 -24.38 -13.70 18.93
CA GLU A 218 -25.06 -14.93 18.50
C GLU A 218 -24.61 -16.12 19.35
N ARG A 219 -23.31 -16.22 19.70
CA ARG A 219 -22.78 -17.25 20.62
C ARG A 219 -23.38 -17.09 22.02
N ALA A 220 -23.42 -15.87 22.56
CA ALA A 220 -24.02 -15.57 23.85
C ALA A 220 -25.52 -15.90 23.90
N LYS A 221 -26.27 -15.63 22.82
CA LYS A 221 -27.70 -16.00 22.70
C LYS A 221 -27.92 -17.50 22.54
N SER A 222 -27.00 -18.21 21.89
CA SER A 222 -27.11 -19.66 21.66
C SER A 222 -26.72 -20.51 22.87
N GLY A 223 -26.26 -19.89 23.97
CA GLY A 223 -25.75 -20.57 25.15
C GLY A 223 -24.41 -21.27 24.91
N PRO A 224 -23.77 -21.81 25.96
CA PRO A 224 -22.57 -22.61 25.81
C PRO A 224 -22.94 -23.89 25.05
N LYS A 225 -22.66 -23.91 23.75
CA LYS A 225 -22.64 -25.18 23.02
C LYS A 225 -21.43 -25.97 23.53
N PRO A 226 -21.57 -27.28 23.79
CA PRO A 226 -20.40 -28.11 23.97
C PRO A 226 -19.52 -27.96 22.72
N ASP A 227 -18.23 -27.76 22.94
CA ASP A 227 -17.22 -27.69 21.88
C ASP A 227 -17.11 -29.06 21.16
N ASP A 228 -18.10 -29.42 20.33
CA ASP A 228 -18.00 -30.55 19.40
C ASP A 228 -17.22 -30.19 18.12
N GLU A 229 -16.71 -28.96 18.03
CA GLU A 229 -15.83 -28.51 16.94
C GLU A 229 -14.54 -27.86 17.45
N ALA A 230 -14.10 -28.22 18.64
CA ALA A 230 -12.67 -28.49 18.75
C ALA A 230 -12.43 -29.63 17.76
N GLN A 231 -11.97 -29.29 16.56
CA GLN A 231 -11.13 -30.21 15.83
C GLN A 231 -10.15 -30.70 16.86
N GLU A 232 -10.36 -31.94 17.33
CA GLU A 232 -9.28 -32.76 17.81
C GLU A 232 -8.25 -32.65 16.68
N GLU A 233 -7.33 -31.70 16.79
CA GLU A 233 -5.94 -32.04 16.67
C GLU A 233 -5.78 -33.23 17.61
N LYS A 234 -6.14 -34.40 17.08
CA LYS A 234 -5.57 -35.66 17.47
C LYS A 234 -4.10 -35.36 17.34
N THR A 235 -3.51 -34.98 18.46
CA THR A 235 -2.09 -35.05 18.69
C THR A 235 -1.81 -36.53 18.58
N THR A 236 -1.82 -37.04 17.35
CA THR A 236 -1.48 -38.42 17.03
C THR A 236 -0.11 -38.56 17.63
N THR A 237 -0.03 -39.30 18.72
CA THR A 237 1.21 -39.39 19.46
C THR A 237 2.26 -39.96 18.51
N ASP A 238 3.53 -39.60 18.69
CA ASP A 238 4.63 -40.14 17.86
C ASP A 238 4.54 -41.69 17.75
N ALA A 239 4.01 -42.34 18.79
CA ALA A 239 3.73 -43.77 18.85
C ALA A 239 2.62 -44.25 17.90
N ASP A 240 1.52 -43.49 17.77
CA ASP A 240 0.42 -43.82 16.86
C ASP A 240 0.85 -43.68 15.41
N VAL A 241 1.63 -42.64 15.11
CA VAL A 241 2.22 -42.43 13.77
C VAL A 241 3.17 -43.56 13.41
N ALA A 242 4.02 -44.01 14.34
CA ALA A 242 4.90 -45.16 14.12
C ALA A 242 4.14 -46.46 13.84
N ARG A 243 3.07 -46.73 14.61
CA ARG A 243 2.22 -47.92 14.42
C ARG A 243 1.53 -47.91 13.06
N GLU A 244 1.08 -46.74 12.59
CA GLU A 244 0.50 -46.61 11.25
C GLU A 244 1.52 -46.85 10.14
N ILE A 245 2.74 -46.32 10.28
CA ILE A 245 3.81 -46.53 9.29
C ILE A 245 4.19 -48.02 9.25
N ASN A 246 4.25 -48.70 10.40
CA ASN A 246 4.51 -50.14 10.47
C ASN A 246 3.39 -50.96 9.80
N LYS A 247 2.12 -50.57 9.98
CA LYS A 247 0.99 -51.18 9.26
C LYS A 247 1.05 -50.94 7.74
N LYS A 248 1.59 -49.79 7.32
CA LYS A 248 1.78 -49.42 5.90
C LYS A 248 3.08 -50.00 5.31
N GLY A 249 3.81 -50.84 6.04
CA GLY A 249 5.00 -51.56 5.55
C GLY A 249 6.35 -50.90 5.86
N GLY A 250 6.39 -49.86 6.70
CA GLY A 250 7.63 -49.37 7.28
C GLY A 250 8.10 -50.24 8.44
N THR A 251 9.37 -50.11 8.83
CA THR A 251 9.96 -50.83 9.97
C THR A 251 10.53 -49.82 10.95
N ILE A 252 9.68 -49.23 11.77
CA ILE A 252 10.04 -48.29 12.83
C ILE A 252 10.12 -49.06 14.15
N ALA A 253 11.26 -48.95 14.84
CA ALA A 253 11.46 -49.56 16.15
C ALA A 253 10.80 -48.72 17.25
N ILE A 254 9.94 -49.36 18.06
CA ILE A 254 9.25 -48.75 19.21
C ILE A 254 9.71 -49.48 20.47
N ASN A 255 10.14 -48.74 21.49
CA ASN A 255 10.52 -49.29 22.80
C ASN A 255 9.28 -49.76 23.60
N GLU A 256 9.51 -50.52 24.68
CA GLU A 256 8.45 -51.02 25.57
C GLU A 256 7.63 -49.89 26.23
N ASP A 257 8.23 -48.71 26.41
CA ASP A 257 7.57 -47.49 26.90
C ASP A 257 6.74 -46.75 25.84
N GLY A 258 6.59 -47.33 24.63
CA GLY A 258 5.83 -46.74 23.53
C GLY A 258 6.52 -45.57 22.83
N GLN A 259 7.79 -45.30 23.13
CA GLN A 259 8.56 -44.24 22.47
C GLN A 259 9.29 -44.77 21.23
N VAL A 260 9.30 -43.97 20.16
CA VAL A 260 10.00 -44.29 18.92
C VAL A 260 11.49 -44.09 19.10
N VAL A 261 12.29 -45.12 18.79
CA VAL A 261 13.74 -45.14 19.00
C VAL A 261 14.44 -44.07 18.17
N ASP A 262 14.03 -43.88 16.91
CA ASP A 262 14.53 -42.80 16.03
C ASP A 262 13.37 -42.00 15.42
N LYS A 263 13.20 -40.77 15.89
CA LYS A 263 12.17 -39.85 15.40
C LYS A 263 12.35 -39.45 13.94
N ARG A 264 13.52 -39.69 13.34
CA ARG A 264 13.75 -39.44 11.90
C ARG A 264 13.02 -40.44 11.01
N GLU A 265 12.78 -41.65 11.50
CA GLU A 265 12.05 -42.68 10.74
C GLU A 265 10.55 -42.37 10.62
N LEU A 266 10.02 -41.54 11.53
CA LEU A 266 8.66 -40.98 11.43
C LEU A 266 8.51 -39.98 10.28
N LEU A 267 9.63 -39.36 9.85
CA LEU A 267 9.63 -38.45 8.72
C LEU A 267 9.63 -39.28 7.44
N ARG A 268 8.44 -39.45 6.84
CA ARG A 268 8.27 -40.06 5.51
C ARG A 268 9.26 -39.39 4.55
N GLY A 269 10.27 -40.14 4.09
CA GLY A 269 11.36 -39.67 3.23
C GLY A 269 10.87 -39.17 1.86
N GLY A 270 10.29 -37.97 1.85
CA GLY A 270 9.63 -37.36 0.70
C GLY A 270 10.32 -36.09 0.20
N LEU A 271 11.64 -35.96 0.39
CA LEU A 271 12.39 -34.84 -0.17
C LEU A 271 13.88 -35.22 -0.36
N ASN A 272 14.34 -35.22 -1.62
CA ASN A 272 15.74 -35.30 -2.09
C ASN A 272 16.44 -36.66 -2.22
N LEU A 273 15.77 -37.74 -2.64
CA LEU A 273 16.46 -38.82 -3.37
C LEU A 273 16.32 -38.55 -4.87
N GLY A 274 17.17 -37.69 -5.40
CA GLY A 274 17.33 -37.53 -6.84
C GLY A 274 17.69 -38.88 -7.47
N ALA A 275 17.02 -39.24 -8.55
CA ALA A 275 17.24 -40.49 -9.26
C ALA A 275 18.74 -40.65 -9.62
N LYS A 276 19.39 -41.70 -9.09
CA LYS A 276 20.73 -42.09 -9.52
C LYS A 276 20.67 -42.46 -11.01
N LYS A 277 21.21 -41.60 -11.87
CA LYS A 277 21.36 -41.87 -13.30
C LYS A 277 22.40 -42.99 -13.47
N LYS A 278 22.01 -44.07 -14.15
CA LYS A 278 22.89 -45.19 -14.53
C LYS A 278 24.01 -44.66 -15.44
N SER A 279 25.24 -45.09 -15.15
CA SER A 279 26.44 -44.80 -15.95
C SER A 279 26.48 -45.70 -17.18
N GLU A 280 26.36 -45.11 -18.37
CA GLU A 280 26.74 -45.74 -19.64
C GLU A 280 28.25 -45.51 -19.90
N PRO A 281 28.95 -46.44 -20.58
CA PRO A 281 30.40 -46.40 -20.72
C PRO A 281 30.89 -45.38 -21.77
N SER A 282 32.08 -44.86 -21.49
CA SER A 282 32.87 -43.85 -22.21
C SER A 282 33.00 -44.05 -23.73
N HIS A 283 32.96 -42.93 -24.47
CA HIS A 283 33.72 -42.78 -25.72
C HIS A 283 34.79 -41.69 -25.55
N ASN A 284 36.05 -42.11 -25.66
CA ASN A 284 37.27 -41.35 -25.44
C ASN A 284 37.48 -40.21 -26.46
N THR A 285 37.86 -39.01 -25.97
CA THR A 285 38.90 -38.15 -26.61
C THR A 285 39.67 -37.36 -25.55
N PRO A 286 40.97 -37.03 -25.75
CA PRO A 286 41.90 -36.76 -24.66
C PRO A 286 42.16 -35.25 -24.47
N LYS A 287 42.31 -34.79 -23.21
CA LYS A 287 43.13 -33.60 -22.93
C LYS A 287 43.53 -33.43 -21.45
N GLY A 288 44.84 -33.39 -21.22
CA GLY A 288 45.51 -32.51 -20.25
C GLY A 288 45.72 -33.04 -18.83
N PRO A 289 46.89 -32.76 -18.19
CA PRO A 289 47.36 -33.49 -17.02
C PRO A 289 46.81 -32.96 -15.69
N ASP A 290 46.85 -33.91 -14.76
CA ASP A 290 46.50 -33.91 -13.35
C ASP A 290 47.14 -32.75 -12.55
N HIS A 291 46.31 -32.03 -11.80
CA HIS A 291 46.74 -31.38 -10.54
C HIS A 291 45.70 -31.72 -9.47
N ARG A 292 46.07 -32.74 -8.69
CA ARG A 292 45.49 -33.05 -7.38
C ARG A 292 45.76 -31.86 -6.46
N ASP A 293 44.72 -31.32 -5.87
CA ASP A 293 44.84 -30.52 -4.65
C ASP A 293 44.06 -31.18 -3.52
N GLU A 294 44.83 -31.54 -2.51
CA GLU A 294 44.41 -31.85 -1.15
C GLU A 294 43.52 -30.74 -0.61
N ARG A 295 42.32 -31.12 -0.15
CA ARG A 295 41.51 -30.25 0.69
C ARG A 295 42.01 -30.35 2.13
N GLU A 296 43.04 -29.57 2.43
CA GLU A 296 43.32 -29.19 3.81
C GLU A 296 42.28 -28.19 4.34
N HIS A 297 41.99 -28.34 5.61
CA HIS A 297 41.11 -27.49 6.39
C HIS A 297 41.74 -26.09 6.53
N SER A 298 41.25 -25.12 5.77
CA SER A 298 41.61 -23.71 6.01
C SER A 298 40.43 -22.91 6.56
N ARG A 299 40.70 -22.34 7.73
CA ARG A 299 39.85 -21.45 8.53
C ARG A 299 39.42 -20.24 7.72
N GLY A 300 38.25 -19.72 8.07
CA GLY A 300 37.57 -18.53 7.54
C GLY A 300 38.43 -17.54 6.75
N PHE A 301 38.25 -17.55 5.42
CA PHE A 301 38.65 -16.46 4.55
C PHE A 301 37.50 -15.44 4.44
N VAL A 302 37.58 -14.35 5.21
CA VAL A 302 36.72 -13.17 5.05
C VAL A 302 37.25 -12.37 3.86
N GLY A 303 36.76 -12.72 2.66
CA GLY A 303 36.98 -11.89 1.47
C GLY A 303 36.33 -10.52 1.65
N SER A 304 37.13 -9.47 1.49
CA SER A 304 36.72 -8.06 1.48
C SER A 304 35.76 -7.76 0.31
N GLY A 305 34.48 -8.12 0.47
CA GLY A 305 33.48 -7.91 -0.58
C GLY A 305 32.09 -8.51 -0.36
N GLY A 306 31.82 -9.22 0.74
CA GLY A 306 30.54 -9.94 0.87
C GLY A 306 29.32 -9.03 1.11
N LYS A 307 29.41 -8.05 2.02
CA LYS A 307 28.25 -7.22 2.42
C LYS A 307 28.34 -5.78 1.92
N GLN A 308 29.52 -5.17 1.90
CA GLN A 308 29.71 -3.81 1.38
C GLN A 308 29.55 -3.75 -0.14
N ALA A 309 30.16 -4.66 -0.91
CA ALA A 309 29.98 -4.66 -2.37
C ALA A 309 28.54 -5.01 -2.79
N MET A 310 27.80 -5.78 -2.00
CA MET A 310 26.36 -6.01 -2.23
C MET A 310 25.54 -4.74 -1.96
N ARG A 311 25.84 -4.00 -0.89
CA ARG A 311 25.22 -2.70 -0.63
C ARG A 311 25.55 -1.69 -1.71
N GLU A 312 26.80 -1.59 -2.15
CA GLU A 312 27.22 -0.68 -3.23
C GLU A 312 26.52 -0.98 -4.55
N ARG A 313 26.31 -2.27 -4.88
CA ARG A 313 25.53 -2.65 -6.07
C ARG A 313 24.06 -2.27 -5.94
N GLN A 314 23.48 -2.43 -4.75
CA GLN A 314 22.09 -2.03 -4.48
C GLN A 314 21.91 -0.51 -4.48
N THR A 315 22.85 0.24 -3.89
CA THR A 315 22.82 1.71 -3.90
C THR A 315 23.01 2.26 -5.30
N ARG A 316 23.92 1.69 -6.10
CA ARG A 316 24.13 2.08 -7.50
C ARG A 316 22.91 1.78 -8.38
N MET A 317 22.16 0.71 -8.09
CA MET A 317 20.90 0.43 -8.78
C MET A 317 19.83 1.46 -8.46
N LEU A 318 19.67 1.83 -7.18
CA LEU A 318 18.74 2.87 -6.75
C LEU A 318 19.12 4.25 -7.29
N GLU A 319 20.41 4.57 -7.29
CA GLU A 319 20.96 5.80 -7.86
C GLU A 319 20.69 5.88 -9.36
N ALA A 320 20.96 4.81 -10.11
CA ALA A 320 20.65 4.75 -11.54
C ALA A 320 19.14 4.90 -11.83
N GLN A 321 18.27 4.35 -10.98
CA GLN A 321 16.81 4.53 -11.11
C GLN A 321 16.40 5.98 -10.85
N LEU A 322 16.99 6.62 -9.84
CA LEU A 322 16.76 8.03 -9.52
C LEU A 322 17.27 8.94 -10.64
N GLU A 323 18.48 8.71 -11.16
CA GLU A 323 19.05 9.43 -12.31
C GLU A 323 18.17 9.28 -13.56
N GLN A 324 17.66 8.08 -13.85
CA GLN A 324 16.74 7.89 -14.98
C GLN A 324 15.43 8.66 -14.79
N SER A 325 14.91 8.71 -13.55
CA SER A 325 13.70 9.48 -13.25
C SER A 325 13.93 10.98 -13.41
N LEU A 326 15.07 11.49 -12.92
CA LEU A 326 15.45 12.90 -13.05
C LEU A 326 15.73 13.27 -14.51
N LYS A 327 16.39 12.40 -15.26
CA LYS A 327 16.63 12.61 -16.70
C LYS A 327 15.31 12.69 -17.47
N ARG A 328 14.36 11.78 -17.19
CA ARG A 328 13.02 11.84 -17.80
C ARG A 328 12.24 13.10 -17.41
N SER A 329 12.32 13.54 -16.15
CA SER A 329 11.65 14.78 -15.74
C SER A 329 12.27 16.02 -16.39
N LEU A 330 13.60 16.05 -16.55
CA LEU A 330 14.29 17.14 -17.25
C LEU A 330 13.95 17.15 -18.75
N GLU A 331 13.96 15.99 -19.41
CA GLU A 331 13.54 15.86 -20.82
C GLU A 331 12.09 16.33 -21.01
N GLN A 332 11.18 15.96 -20.10
CA GLN A 332 9.79 16.43 -20.12
C GLN A 332 9.68 17.95 -19.93
N GLU A 333 10.42 18.52 -18.98
CA GLU A 333 10.43 19.97 -18.76
C GLU A 333 11.02 20.72 -19.96
N GLU A 334 12.07 20.19 -20.59
CA GLU A 334 12.64 20.75 -21.81
C GLU A 334 11.65 20.69 -22.98
N GLU A 335 10.95 19.57 -23.16
CA GLU A 335 9.89 19.45 -24.16
C GLU A 335 8.73 20.43 -23.91
N GLU A 336 8.32 20.58 -22.66
CA GLU A 336 7.29 21.55 -22.26
C GLU A 336 7.75 22.98 -22.53
N ARG A 337 8.99 23.33 -22.18
CA ARG A 337 9.59 24.62 -22.50
C ARG A 337 9.63 24.86 -24.00
N GLN A 338 10.04 23.88 -24.79
CA GLN A 338 10.02 23.97 -26.26
C GLN A 338 8.60 24.12 -26.82
N LYS A 339 7.60 23.43 -26.25
CA LYS A 339 6.18 23.58 -26.64
C LYS A 339 5.67 24.97 -26.32
N VAL A 340 5.98 25.51 -25.13
CA VAL A 340 5.63 26.88 -24.73
C VAL A 340 6.32 27.89 -25.63
N GLU A 341 7.60 27.70 -25.96
CA GLU A 341 8.34 28.57 -26.86
C GLU A 341 7.77 28.55 -28.28
N ARG A 342 7.45 27.37 -28.82
CA ARG A 342 6.76 27.25 -30.13
C ARG A 342 5.38 27.90 -30.11
N ALA A 343 4.62 27.70 -29.03
CA ALA A 343 3.31 28.33 -28.86
C ALA A 343 3.45 29.86 -28.79
N ALA A 344 4.42 30.38 -28.05
CA ALA A 344 4.72 31.81 -27.97
C ALA A 344 5.15 32.38 -29.33
N LYS A 345 6.02 31.67 -30.07
CA LYS A 345 6.45 32.04 -31.43
C LYS A 345 5.32 32.01 -32.46
N SER A 346 4.34 31.10 -32.30
CA SER A 346 3.17 31.01 -33.19
C SER A 346 2.07 32.03 -32.88
N ARG A 347 2.04 32.58 -31.65
CA ARG A 347 1.08 33.60 -31.26
C ARG A 347 1.54 34.94 -31.82
N LYS A 348 0.69 35.55 -32.67
CA LYS A 348 0.90 36.90 -33.18
C LYS A 348 0.99 37.86 -32.00
N THR A 349 2.02 38.68 -31.97
CA THR A 349 2.21 39.66 -30.91
C THR A 349 1.20 40.80 -31.08
N ASP A 350 0.89 41.52 -29.99
CA ASP A 350 -0.03 42.66 -30.06
C ASP A 350 0.46 43.76 -31.03
N THR A 351 1.78 43.86 -31.23
CA THR A 351 2.42 44.74 -32.22
C THR A 351 2.18 44.28 -33.66
N ASP A 352 2.12 42.98 -33.91
CA ASP A 352 1.75 42.45 -35.24
C ASP A 352 0.27 42.72 -35.53
N ILE A 353 -0.58 42.63 -34.49
CA ILE A 353 -2.01 42.91 -34.60
C ILE A 353 -2.26 44.41 -34.84
N SER A 354 -1.58 45.31 -34.13
CA SER A 354 -1.72 46.76 -34.32
C SER A 354 -1.20 47.19 -35.70
N SER A 355 -0.03 46.72 -36.11
CA SER A 355 0.52 47.04 -37.44
C SER A 355 -0.34 46.49 -38.58
N ALA A 356 -0.96 45.31 -38.42
CA ALA A 356 -1.93 44.78 -39.38
C ALA A 356 -3.21 45.64 -39.45
N LYS A 357 -3.71 46.12 -38.31
CA LYS A 357 -4.85 47.05 -38.25
C LYS A 357 -4.53 48.39 -38.92
N GLU A 358 -3.35 48.95 -38.69
CA GLU A 358 -2.91 50.20 -39.32
C GLU A 358 -2.79 50.06 -40.85
N ARG A 359 -2.17 48.98 -41.34
CA ARG A 359 -2.10 48.70 -42.79
C ARG A 359 -3.47 48.52 -43.41
N TYR A 360 -4.39 47.86 -42.71
CA TYR A 360 -5.77 47.69 -43.16
C TYR A 360 -6.51 49.04 -43.26
N LEU A 361 -6.38 49.89 -42.25
CA LEU A 361 -6.96 51.23 -42.26
C LEU A 361 -6.36 52.13 -43.35
N ALA A 362 -5.05 52.04 -43.57
CA ALA A 362 -4.39 52.77 -44.65
C ALA A 362 -4.88 52.33 -46.04
N ARG A 363 -4.96 51.01 -46.28
CA ARG A 363 -5.51 50.46 -47.54
C ARG A 363 -6.96 50.89 -47.75
N LYS A 364 -7.77 50.90 -46.69
CA LYS A 364 -9.17 51.34 -46.77
C LYS A 364 -9.28 52.83 -47.12
N LYS A 365 -8.47 53.69 -46.50
CA LYS A 365 -8.43 55.12 -46.80
C LYS A 365 -8.02 55.37 -48.26
N GLN A 366 -6.96 54.70 -48.73
CA GLN A 366 -6.50 54.81 -50.11
C GLN A 366 -7.58 54.37 -51.11
N ALA A 367 -8.27 53.24 -50.85
CA ALA A 367 -9.37 52.78 -51.70
C ALA A 367 -10.56 53.77 -51.72
N GLU A 368 -10.86 54.45 -50.61
CA GLU A 368 -11.88 55.50 -50.58
C GLU A 368 -11.44 56.77 -51.33
N GLU A 369 -10.17 57.16 -51.23
CA GLU A 369 -9.61 58.28 -51.99
C GLU A 369 -9.58 58.00 -53.50
N GLU A 370 -9.21 56.79 -53.91
CA GLU A 370 -9.24 56.36 -55.31
C GLU A 370 -10.68 56.31 -55.85
N LYS A 371 -11.64 55.84 -55.06
CA LYS A 371 -13.07 55.92 -55.41
C LYS A 371 -13.53 57.37 -55.58
N LYS A 372 -13.11 58.27 -54.68
CA LYS A 372 -13.43 59.71 -54.79
C LYS A 372 -12.76 60.34 -56.02
N LYS A 373 -11.51 59.99 -56.33
CA LYS A 373 -10.80 60.46 -57.52
C LYS A 373 -11.40 59.91 -58.82
N GLY A 374 -11.83 58.65 -58.85
CA GLY A 374 -12.51 58.04 -59.99
C GLY A 374 -13.91 58.60 -60.26
N VAL A 375 -14.62 59.05 -59.22
CA VAL A 375 -15.92 59.75 -59.35
C VAL A 375 -15.75 61.21 -59.79
N ALA A 376 -14.61 61.84 -59.52
CA ALA A 376 -14.31 63.21 -59.95
C ALA A 376 -13.68 63.31 -61.36
N ALA A 377 -13.29 62.18 -61.96
CA ALA A 377 -12.66 62.10 -63.29
C ALA A 377 -13.61 61.62 -64.40
N ASN A 378 -14.87 61.34 -64.07
CA ASN A 378 -16.01 61.23 -64.99
C ASN A 378 -16.91 62.46 -64.80
#